data_AF-A0A6G0XMJ8-F1
#
_entry.id   AF-A0A6G0XMJ8-F1
#
_cell.length_a   1.000
_cell.length_b   1.000
_cell.length_c   1.000
_cell.angle_alpha   90.00
_cell.angle_beta   90.00
_cell.angle_gamma   90.00
#
_symmetry.space_group_name_H-M   'P 1'
#
loop_
_entity.id
_entity.type
_entity.pdbx_description
1 polymer ?
#
loop_
_entity_poly.entity_id
_entity_poly.type
_entity_poly.pdbx_seq_one_letter_code
_entity_poly.pdbx_strand_id
1 'polypeptide(L)'
;MDMEEPQSKPICYRLEHFKSKREWVPDAERSHCVVCRKRFLLGGKHHCRRCGEVVCKQCGPLAQAKLPVVGRTQVRVCVACHGNPTAVKSVSEENFVKSIDDENPQDTK
;
A
#
# COMPACT_ATOMS: atom_id res chain seq x y z
N MET A 1 -36.41 18.38 -17.45
CA MET A 1 -35.06 18.87 -17.81
C MET A 1 -34.13 18.35 -16.73
N ASP A 2 -33.83 17.06 -16.81
CA ASP A 2 -32.93 16.39 -15.88
C ASP A 2 -31.53 16.93 -16.11
N MET A 3 -31.05 17.72 -15.15
CA MET A 3 -29.68 18.21 -15.13
C MET A 3 -28.77 16.99 -14.97
N GLU A 4 -28.12 16.56 -16.06
CA GLU A 4 -27.04 15.59 -16.00
C GLU A 4 -26.00 16.07 -14.99
N GLU A 5 -25.90 15.36 -13.86
CA GLU A 5 -24.87 15.57 -12.85
C GLU A 5 -23.50 15.36 -13.52
N PRO A 6 -22.60 16.36 -13.56
CA PRO A 6 -21.38 16.29 -14.35
C PRO A 6 -20.53 15.13 -13.85
N GLN A 7 -20.30 14.15 -14.75
CA GLN A 7 -19.62 12.86 -14.57
C GLN A 7 -18.68 12.80 -13.35
N SER A 8 -19.27 12.56 -12.18
CA SER A 8 -18.49 12.50 -10.96
C SER A 8 -17.67 11.21 -10.98
N LYS A 9 -16.34 11.33 -10.88
CA LYS A 9 -15.41 10.19 -10.93
C LYS A 9 -15.91 9.03 -10.05
N PRO A 10 -15.84 7.77 -10.53
CA PRO A 10 -16.42 6.64 -9.81
C PRO A 10 -15.78 6.47 -8.43
N ILE A 11 -16.60 6.12 -7.43
CA ILE A 11 -16.12 5.78 -6.08
C ILE A 11 -15.42 4.43 -6.16
N CYS A 12 -14.12 4.39 -5.84
CA CYS A 12 -13.34 3.15 -5.85
C CYS A 12 -13.29 2.48 -4.48
N TYR A 13 -13.49 3.24 -3.39
CA TYR A 13 -13.29 2.73 -2.03
C TYR A 13 -14.39 3.12 -1.05
N ARG A 14 -14.58 2.29 -0.03
CA ARG A 14 -15.45 2.51 1.12
C ARG A 14 -14.66 2.21 2.40
N LEU A 15 -15.28 2.44 3.56
CA LEU A 15 -14.60 2.34 4.86
C LEU A 15 -13.99 0.96 5.09
N GLU A 16 -14.70 -0.11 4.71
CA GLU A 16 -14.27 -1.51 4.86
C GLU A 16 -13.02 -1.87 4.06
N HIS A 17 -12.63 -1.06 3.06
CA HIS A 17 -11.41 -1.29 2.29
C HIS A 17 -10.17 -0.72 2.99
N PHE A 18 -10.30 -0.03 4.11
CA PHE A 18 -9.19 0.65 4.78
C PHE A 18 -8.79 -0.02 6.07
N LYS A 19 -7.48 -0.14 6.28
CA LYS A 19 -6.94 -0.53 7.57
C LYS A 19 -7.10 0.58 8.59
N SER A 20 -7.34 0.19 9.84
CA SER A 20 -7.36 1.13 10.96
C SER A 20 -5.97 1.75 11.14
N LYS A 21 -5.91 2.95 11.73
CA LYS A 21 -4.65 3.68 11.93
C LYS A 21 -3.62 2.91 12.77
N ARG A 22 -4.08 2.00 13.65
CA ARG A 22 -3.23 1.15 14.51
C ARG A 22 -2.48 0.08 13.72
N GLU A 23 -3.00 -0.32 12.56
CA GLU A 23 -2.39 -1.34 11.70
C GLU A 23 -1.46 -0.74 10.65
N TRP A 24 -1.28 0.58 10.63
CA TRP A 24 -0.37 1.24 9.70
C TRP A 24 1.05 1.09 10.19
N VAL A 25 1.95 0.86 9.23
CA VAL A 25 3.37 0.75 9.53
C VAL A 25 3.89 2.11 10.02
N PRO A 26 4.56 2.18 11.18
CA PRO A 26 5.19 3.40 11.66
C PRO A 26 6.19 3.97 10.66
N ASP A 27 6.25 5.30 10.54
CA ASP A 27 7.16 5.94 9.58
C ASP A 27 8.63 5.60 9.84
N ALA A 28 9.01 5.36 11.11
CA ALA A 28 10.38 5.00 11.50
C ALA A 28 10.85 3.67 10.89
N GLU A 29 9.94 2.71 10.67
CA GLU A 29 10.25 1.37 10.16
C GLU A 29 10.45 1.31 8.63
N ARG A 30 10.23 2.42 7.92
CA ARG A 30 10.37 2.47 6.46
C ARG A 30 11.26 3.61 6.04
N SER A 31 12.44 3.26 5.53
CA SER A 31 13.39 4.22 4.92
C SER A 31 13.19 4.39 3.42
N HIS A 32 12.43 3.51 2.77
CA HIS A 32 12.18 3.50 1.32
C HIS A 32 10.70 3.27 1.02
N CYS A 33 10.24 3.78 -0.13
CA CYS A 33 8.87 3.53 -0.60
C CYS A 33 8.67 2.04 -0.88
N VAL A 34 7.58 1.44 -0.36
CA VAL A 34 7.32 0.00 -0.57
C VAL A 34 7.10 -0.37 -2.05
N VAL A 35 6.67 0.60 -2.87
CA VAL A 35 6.37 0.39 -4.29
C VAL A 35 7.61 0.61 -5.16
N CYS A 36 8.14 1.84 -5.22
CA CYS A 36 9.25 2.18 -6.12
C CYS A 36 10.65 2.02 -5.50
N ARG A 37 10.73 1.64 -4.22
CA ARG A 37 11.99 1.47 -3.46
C ARG A 37 12.88 2.71 -3.39
N LYS A 38 12.42 3.88 -3.83
CA LYS A 38 13.16 5.15 -3.64
C LYS A 38 13.28 5.47 -2.16
N ARG A 39 14.48 5.87 -1.74
CA ARG A 39 14.76 6.32 -0.38
C ARG A 39 13.96 7.57 -0.07
N PHE A 40 13.36 7.59 1.12
CA PHE A 40 12.74 8.81 1.65
C PHE A 40 13.83 9.76 2.12
N LEU A 41 13.72 11.01 1.67
CA LEU A 41 14.47 12.12 2.23
C LEU A 41 13.67 12.68 3.42
N LEU A 42 13.55 13.99 3.56
CA LEU A 42 12.82 14.62 4.66
C LEU A 42 11.34 14.80 4.29
N GLY A 43 10.43 14.30 5.13
CA GLY A 43 8.99 14.67 5.12
C GLY A 43 8.11 14.12 3.99
N GLY A 44 8.60 13.22 3.13
CA GLY A 44 7.88 12.69 1.97
C GLY A 44 7.17 11.35 2.16
N LYS A 45 6.94 10.93 3.41
CA LYS A 45 6.32 9.64 3.74
C LYS A 45 4.80 9.77 3.77
N HIS A 46 4.11 8.86 3.10
CA HIS A 46 2.66 8.82 3.13
C HIS A 46 2.17 7.39 3.25
N HIS A 47 1.21 7.11 4.12
CA HIS A 47 0.61 5.77 4.16
C HIS A 47 -0.44 5.58 3.07
N CYS A 48 -0.48 4.38 2.51
CA CYS A 48 -1.65 3.90 1.79
C CYS A 48 -2.76 3.59 2.79
N ARG A 49 -3.94 4.20 2.64
CA ARG A 49 -5.08 4.00 3.57
C ARG A 49 -5.68 2.58 3.48
N ARG A 50 -5.51 1.92 2.34
CA ARG A 50 -5.92 0.52 2.13
C ARG A 50 -5.04 -0.47 2.88
N CYS A 51 -3.74 -0.57 2.56
CA CYS A 51 -2.85 -1.57 3.18
C CYS A 51 -2.04 -1.10 4.39
N GLY A 52 -1.97 0.20 4.68
CA GLY A 52 -1.21 0.77 5.81
C GLY A 52 0.29 0.97 5.57
N GLU A 53 0.84 0.56 4.43
CA GLU A 53 2.27 0.70 4.09
C GLU A 53 2.69 2.12 3.70
N VAL A 54 4.00 2.41 3.80
CA VAL A 54 4.58 3.74 3.53
C VAL A 54 5.01 3.87 2.06
N VAL A 55 4.51 4.91 1.39
CA VAL A 55 4.74 5.21 -0.02
C VAL A 55 5.12 6.67 -0.25
N CYS A 56 5.75 6.94 -1.40
CA CYS A 56 5.96 8.31 -1.87
C CYS A 56 4.68 8.87 -2.53
N LYS A 57 4.67 10.18 -2.80
CA LYS A 57 3.53 10.88 -3.40
C LYS A 57 3.12 10.29 -4.75
N GLN A 58 4.08 9.90 -5.57
CA GLN A 58 3.86 9.37 -6.92
C GLN A 58 3.27 7.95 -6.87
N CYS A 59 3.73 7.11 -5.94
CA CYS A 59 3.26 5.74 -5.82
C CYS A 59 1.95 5.61 -5.05
N GLY A 60 1.49 6.67 -4.38
CA GLY A 60 0.20 6.74 -3.70
C GLY A 60 -0.65 7.86 -4.25
N PRO A 61 -1.30 7.74 -5.41
CA PRO A 61 -2.25 8.74 -5.87
C PRO A 61 -3.47 8.87 -4.93
N LEU A 62 -4.22 9.96 -5.12
CA LEU A 62 -5.52 10.16 -4.47
C LEU A 62 -6.61 9.44 -5.25
N ALA A 63 -7.52 8.78 -4.53
CA ALA A 63 -8.61 8.01 -5.08
C ALA A 63 -9.94 8.40 -4.43
N GLN A 64 -11.02 8.34 -5.21
CA GLN A 64 -12.36 8.62 -4.70
C GLN A 64 -12.82 7.53 -3.74
N ALA A 65 -13.32 7.95 -2.59
CA ALA A 65 -13.92 7.10 -1.57
C ALA A 65 -15.24 7.71 -1.07
N LYS A 66 -16.13 6.85 -0.57
CA LYS A 66 -17.34 7.27 0.14
C LYS A 66 -17.29 6.75 1.56
N LEU A 67 -17.16 7.67 2.52
CA LEU A 67 -17.10 7.36 3.95
C LEU A 67 -18.45 7.69 4.63
N PRO A 68 -18.88 6.94 5.65
CA PRO A 68 -20.17 7.14 6.29
C PRO A 68 -20.40 8.55 6.85
N VAL A 69 -19.37 9.15 7.48
CA VAL A 69 -19.47 10.46 8.14
C VAL A 69 -19.07 11.61 7.21
N VAL A 70 -18.05 11.41 6.37
CA VAL A 70 -17.47 12.46 5.54
C VAL A 70 -18.15 12.56 4.16
N GLY A 71 -18.84 11.50 3.72
CA GLY A 71 -19.39 11.42 2.38
C GLY A 71 -18.32 11.15 1.32
N ARG A 72 -18.48 11.72 0.12
CA ARG A 72 -17.50 11.58 -0.97
C ARG A 72 -16.23 12.37 -0.65
N THR A 73 -15.09 11.71 -0.69
CA THR A 73 -13.79 12.30 -0.37
C THR A 73 -12.67 11.62 -1.15
N GLN A 74 -11.45 12.14 -1.03
CA GLN A 74 -10.26 11.54 -1.62
C GLN A 74 -9.33 10.99 -0.56
N VAL A 75 -8.88 9.75 -0.75
CA VAL A 75 -7.90 9.11 0.12
C VAL A 75 -6.67 8.69 -0.66
N ARG A 76 -5.54 8.57 0.03
CA ARG A 76 -4.30 8.10 -0.59
C ARG A 76 -4.28 6.58 -0.63
N VAL A 77 -4.18 6.00 -1.82
CA VAL A 77 -4.05 4.53 -2.01
C VAL A 77 -2.88 4.26 -2.95
N CYS A 78 -2.05 3.27 -2.61
CA CYS A 78 -0.91 2.93 -3.44
C CYS A 78 -1.34 2.27 -4.74
N VAL A 79 -0.53 2.44 -5.80
CA VAL A 79 -0.79 1.84 -7.11
C VAL A 79 -0.91 0.31 -7.05
N ALA A 80 -0.20 -0.35 -6.13
CA ALA A 80 -0.31 -1.78 -5.89
C ALA A 80 -1.70 -2.19 -5.35
N CYS A 81 -2.32 -1.35 -4.50
CA CYS A 81 -3.68 -1.57 -4.01
C CYS A 81 -4.75 -1.24 -5.04
N HIS A 82 -4.49 -0.26 -5.91
CA HIS A 82 -5.40 0.07 -7.02
C HIS A 82 -5.55 -1.07 -8.03
N GLY A 83 -4.46 -1.74 -8.38
CA GLY A 83 -4.49 -2.87 -9.31
C GLY A 83 -4.98 -4.19 -8.70
N ASN A 84 -5.22 -4.24 -7.38
CA ASN A 84 -5.53 -5.50 -6.70
C ASN A 84 -6.66 -5.33 -5.65
N PRO A 85 -7.93 -5.37 -6.07
CA PRO A 85 -9.10 -5.14 -5.22
C PRO A 85 -9.28 -6.19 -4.11
N THR A 86 -8.50 -7.28 -4.07
CA THR A 86 -8.59 -8.36 -3.07
C THR A 86 -7.31 -8.61 -2.26
N ALA A 87 -6.18 -7.96 -2.56
CA ALA A 87 -4.93 -8.25 -1.86
C ALA A 87 -4.82 -7.64 -0.45
N VAL A 88 -5.43 -8.31 0.52
CA VAL A 88 -4.83 -8.47 1.86
C VAL A 88 -3.82 -9.61 1.76
N LYS A 89 -2.55 -9.28 1.53
CA LYS A 89 -1.46 -10.19 1.91
C LYS A 89 -0.70 -9.49 3.02
N SER A 90 -1.08 -9.83 4.24
CA SER A 90 -0.15 -9.91 5.36
C SER A 90 1.15 -10.50 4.82
N VAL A 91 2.23 -9.74 4.91
CA VAL A 91 3.55 -10.33 4.81
C VAL A 91 3.68 -11.19 6.06
N SER A 92 3.41 -12.49 5.94
CA SER A 92 3.82 -13.45 6.96
C SER A 92 5.33 -13.63 6.82
N GLU A 93 6.05 -13.55 7.94
CA GLU A 93 7.50 -13.61 8.05
C GLU A 93 8.11 -15.00 7.75
N GLU A 94 7.45 -15.86 6.97
CA GLU A 94 7.79 -17.29 6.93
C GLU A 94 8.17 -17.86 5.54
N ASN A 95 8.68 -17.08 4.58
CA ASN A 95 9.05 -17.64 3.26
C ASN A 95 10.33 -17.08 2.61
N PHE A 96 11.43 -16.93 3.38
CA PHE A 96 12.78 -16.81 2.79
C PHE A 96 13.84 -17.56 3.59
N VAL A 97 13.55 -18.78 4.04
CA VAL A 97 14.62 -19.74 4.38
C VAL A 97 14.22 -21.10 3.82
N LYS A 98 14.89 -21.50 2.73
CA LYS A 98 15.42 -22.85 2.41
C LYS A 98 15.64 -22.99 0.91
N SER A 99 16.86 -22.66 0.48
CA SER A 99 17.53 -23.34 -0.62
C SER A 99 18.62 -24.19 0.01
N ILE A 100 18.26 -25.42 0.37
CA ILE A 100 19.16 -26.58 0.50
C ILE A 100 18.92 -27.34 -0.83
N ASP A 101 19.87 -27.95 -1.56
CA ASP A 101 21.12 -28.62 -1.25
C ASP A 101 22.08 -28.55 -2.48
N ASP A 102 23.26 -29.17 -2.35
CA ASP A 102 24.19 -29.63 -3.41
C ASP A 102 25.30 -28.67 -3.91
N GLU A 103 26.42 -28.61 -3.18
CA GLU A 103 27.66 -29.32 -3.52
C GLU A 103 28.80 -28.93 -2.56
N ASN A 104 29.32 -29.95 -1.85
CA ASN A 104 30.60 -29.94 -1.14
C ASN A 104 31.69 -30.39 -2.11
N PRO A 105 32.76 -29.62 -2.30
CA PRO A 105 34.07 -30.21 -1.99
C PRO A 105 35.10 -29.22 -1.42
N GLN A 106 36.18 -29.82 -0.87
CA GLN A 106 37.52 -29.28 -0.58
C GLN A 106 37.78 -28.87 0.88
N ASP A 107 38.83 -29.30 1.57
CA ASP A 107 39.85 -30.31 1.29
C ASP A 107 40.51 -30.63 2.64
N THR A 108 40.89 -31.89 2.80
CA THR A 108 41.70 -32.40 3.88
C THR A 108 43.09 -31.76 3.88
N LYS A 109 43.56 -31.31 5.05
CA LYS A 109 44.99 -31.28 5.36
C LYS A 109 45.21 -31.62 6.83
#